data_AF-A0A4U8W9N9-F1
#
_entry.id   AF-A0A4U8W9N9-F1
#
_cell.length_a   1.000
_cell.length_b   1.000
_cell.length_c   1.000
_cell.angle_alpha   90.00
_cell.angle_beta   90.00
_cell.angle_gamma   90.00
#
_symmetry.space_group_name_H-M   'P 1'
#
loop_
_entity.id
_entity.type
_entity.pdbx_description
1 polymer ?
#
loop_
_entity_poly.entity_id
_entity_poly.type
_entity_poly.pdbx_seq_one_letter_code
_entity_poly.pdbx_strand_id
1 'polypeptide(L)'
;MGARQRSPRRAAATDPMLKLHRRAMVLDGRAYTVLSLRPGTDFRFATNRFHETWHILSDWRGARVLARLLWGLSYQRRPGVLVLIDPAHLDPDPFDAVPSDPIVLMPSELTVLTRQAAAHLRRRLPLRDRSHGTVRWQSFGLDAAVAELAEWRRRWRELGDDRYLPPATGWERVERIGGLIVFAGSTARLREWAVSVATLGDYGADDMDYTFLDENRDGEVQIFRQYRRRVDAARRARAEITAAVGHLADPADVQRLIWNRAAAIRRNALPVIDAG
;
A
#
# COMPACT_ATOMS: atom_id res chain seq x y z
N MET A 1 19.27 18.65 -21.52
CA MET A 1 18.91 17.35 -22.11
C MET A 1 17.85 16.67 -21.24
N GLY A 2 16.58 16.74 -21.64
CA GLY A 2 15.47 16.19 -20.86
C GLY A 2 15.41 14.66 -20.96
N ALA A 3 15.52 13.98 -19.82
CA ALA A 3 15.26 12.55 -19.75
C ALA A 3 13.81 12.28 -20.15
N ARG A 4 13.60 11.62 -21.29
CA ARG A 4 12.29 11.08 -21.68
C ARG A 4 11.80 10.15 -20.56
N GLN A 5 10.77 10.58 -19.82
CA GLN A 5 10.03 9.73 -18.90
C GLN A 5 9.41 8.58 -19.71
N ARG A 6 10.07 7.42 -19.72
CA ARG A 6 9.47 6.19 -20.21
C ARG A 6 8.40 5.79 -19.20
N SER A 7 7.13 6.00 -19.55
CA SER A 7 6.01 5.44 -18.79
C SER A 7 6.24 3.93 -18.60
N PRO A 8 6.10 3.41 -17.38
CA PRO A 8 6.20 1.96 -17.13
C PRO A 8 5.18 1.20 -17.97
N ARG A 9 5.59 0.07 -18.52
CA ARG A 9 4.69 -0.83 -19.28
C ARG A 9 3.65 -1.43 -18.34
N ARG A 10 2.37 -1.42 -18.73
CA ARG A 10 1.24 -2.02 -17.96
C ARG A 10 1.53 -3.44 -17.45
N ALA A 11 2.30 -4.25 -18.21
CA ALA A 11 2.71 -5.61 -17.84
C ALA A 11 3.56 -5.71 -16.55
N ALA A 12 4.20 -4.62 -16.11
CA ALA A 12 5.09 -4.67 -14.95
C ALA A 12 4.37 -4.90 -13.61
N ALA A 13 3.05 -4.61 -13.53
CA ALA A 13 2.27 -4.83 -12.31
C ALA A 13 1.93 -6.31 -12.08
N THR A 14 1.81 -7.07 -13.17
CA THR A 14 1.47 -8.50 -13.18
C THR A 14 2.68 -9.39 -13.46
N ASP A 15 3.84 -8.81 -13.78
CA ASP A 15 5.09 -9.56 -13.95
C ASP A 15 5.40 -10.35 -12.67
N PRO A 16 5.63 -11.68 -12.75
CA PRO A 16 6.00 -12.48 -11.58
C PRO A 16 7.36 -12.09 -11.00
N MET A 17 8.14 -11.26 -11.69
CA MET A 17 9.43 -10.75 -11.25
C MET A 17 9.44 -9.22 -11.19
N LEU A 18 9.53 -8.68 -9.98
CA LEU A 18 9.83 -7.27 -9.75
C LEU A 18 11.34 -7.05 -9.62
N LYS A 19 11.81 -5.87 -10.00
CA LYS A 19 13.19 -5.44 -9.69
C LYS A 19 13.14 -4.40 -8.59
N LEU A 20 13.74 -4.70 -7.45
CA LEU A 20 13.81 -3.81 -6.29
C LEU A 20 15.22 -3.24 -6.12
N HIS A 21 15.31 -2.03 -5.59
CA HIS A 21 16.56 -1.49 -5.08
C HIS A 21 16.87 -2.09 -3.71
N ARG A 22 18.14 -2.34 -3.45
CA ARG A 22 18.64 -2.91 -2.19
C ARG A 22 19.62 -1.93 -1.56
N ARG A 23 19.38 -1.59 -0.30
CA ARG A 23 20.33 -0.82 0.52
C ARG A 23 20.64 -1.57 1.80
N ALA A 24 21.91 -1.63 2.14
CA ALA A 24 22.34 -2.07 3.46
C ALA A 24 22.44 -0.82 4.34
N MET A 25 21.78 -0.84 5.49
CA MET A 25 21.70 0.31 6.41
C MET A 25 21.97 -0.15 7.83
N VAL A 26 22.56 0.71 8.64
CA VAL A 26 22.61 0.53 10.10
C VAL A 26 21.60 1.49 10.71
N LEU A 27 20.56 0.95 11.33
CA LEU A 27 19.49 1.70 11.99
C LEU A 27 19.48 1.28 13.46
N ASP A 28 19.63 2.24 14.38
CA ASP A 28 19.64 1.95 15.82
C ASP A 28 20.66 0.84 16.20
N GLY A 29 21.88 0.95 15.66
CA GLY A 29 22.96 -0.02 15.87
C GLY A 29 22.76 -1.39 15.19
N ARG A 30 21.63 -1.64 14.52
CA ARG A 30 21.32 -2.93 13.88
C ARG A 30 21.42 -2.85 12.37
N ALA A 31 21.91 -3.92 11.74
CA ALA A 31 22.00 -4.02 10.29
C ALA A 31 20.63 -4.36 9.68
N TYR A 32 20.25 -3.62 8.64
CA TYR A 32 19.05 -3.86 7.85
C TYR A 32 19.38 -3.95 6.36
N THR A 33 18.66 -4.82 5.67
CA THR A 33 18.51 -4.78 4.21
C THR A 33 17.17 -4.14 3.88
N VAL A 34 17.22 -2.90 3.44
CA VAL A 34 16.03 -2.14 3.00
C VAL A 34 15.83 -2.37 1.51
N LEU A 35 14.71 -2.98 1.15
CA LEU A 35 14.27 -3.18 -0.23
C LEU A 35 13.23 -2.12 -0.58
N SER A 36 13.38 -1.46 -1.73
CA SER A 36 12.42 -0.44 -2.17
C SER A 36 12.06 -0.61 -3.63
N LEU A 37 10.89 -0.11 -4.01
CA LEU A 37 10.55 0.07 -5.42
C LEU A 37 11.60 0.95 -6.12
N ARG A 38 11.80 0.70 -7.41
CA ARG A 38 12.72 1.48 -8.22
C ARG A 38 12.15 2.88 -8.50
N PRO A 39 13.00 3.91 -8.56
CA PRO A 39 12.59 5.19 -9.13
C PRO A 39 12.06 5.01 -10.55
N GLY A 40 11.07 5.81 -10.92
CA GLY A 40 10.48 5.80 -12.27
C GLY A 40 9.38 4.76 -12.49
N THR A 41 9.06 3.90 -11.50
CA THR A 41 7.79 3.17 -11.53
C THR A 41 6.62 4.12 -11.24
N ASP A 42 5.46 3.82 -11.81
CA ASP A 42 4.24 4.63 -11.74
C ASP A 42 3.25 4.11 -10.69
N PHE A 43 3.58 2.99 -10.02
CA PHE A 43 2.85 2.52 -8.85
C PHE A 43 2.88 3.59 -7.78
N ARG A 44 1.70 3.90 -7.24
CA ARG A 44 1.56 4.84 -6.14
C ARG A 44 0.57 4.34 -5.11
N PHE A 45 0.85 4.74 -3.88
CA PHE A 45 0.09 4.39 -2.71
C PHE A 45 -0.20 5.66 -1.92
N ALA A 46 -1.19 5.63 -1.07
CA ALA A 46 -1.38 6.62 -0.03
C ALA A 46 -1.67 5.89 1.28
N THR A 47 -1.60 6.60 2.39
CA THR A 47 -1.95 6.07 3.72
C THR A 47 -2.83 7.05 4.45
N ASN A 48 -3.78 6.54 5.22
CA ASN A 48 -4.50 7.34 6.21
C ASN A 48 -4.87 6.48 7.42
N ARG A 49 -5.45 7.12 8.44
CA ARG A 49 -6.11 6.45 9.56
C ARG A 49 -7.58 6.84 9.55
N PHE A 50 -8.47 5.88 9.44
CA PHE A 50 -9.91 6.12 9.46
C PHE A 50 -10.61 4.93 10.12
N HIS A 51 -11.61 5.21 10.97
CA HIS A 51 -12.23 4.21 11.87
C HIS A 51 -11.22 3.39 12.69
N GLU A 52 -10.20 4.05 13.24
CA GLU A 52 -9.08 3.45 13.99
C GLU A 52 -8.16 2.49 13.21
N THR A 53 -8.47 2.23 11.94
CA THR A 53 -7.70 1.37 11.04
C THR A 53 -6.70 2.18 10.21
N TRP A 54 -5.49 1.66 10.05
CA TRP A 54 -4.49 2.18 9.11
C TRP A 54 -4.73 1.60 7.72
N HIS A 55 -4.80 2.47 6.71
CA HIS A 55 -5.04 2.04 5.34
C HIS A 55 -3.81 2.18 4.45
N ILE A 56 -3.63 1.23 3.55
CA ILE A 56 -2.88 1.42 2.30
C ILE A 56 -3.90 1.62 1.18
N LEU A 57 -3.86 2.78 0.53
CA LEU A 57 -4.80 3.19 -0.51
C LEU A 57 -4.11 3.16 -1.87
N SER A 58 -4.71 2.56 -2.90
CA SER A 58 -4.10 2.52 -4.23
C SER A 58 -5.11 2.31 -5.37
N ASP A 59 -4.61 2.04 -6.58
CA ASP A 59 -5.36 1.43 -7.67
C ASP A 59 -5.06 -0.08 -7.76
N TRP A 60 -5.73 -0.77 -8.69
CA TRP A 60 -5.53 -2.20 -8.91
C TRP A 60 -4.07 -2.56 -9.22
N ARG A 61 -3.31 -1.67 -9.88
CA ARG A 61 -1.89 -1.93 -10.25
C ARG A 61 -1.03 -1.90 -9.01
N GLY A 62 -1.26 -0.94 -8.11
CA GLY A 62 -0.57 -0.88 -6.83
C GLY A 62 -0.89 -2.09 -5.95
N ALA A 63 -2.14 -2.56 -5.89
CA ALA A 63 -2.48 -3.79 -5.18
C ALA A 63 -1.73 -5.02 -5.73
N ARG A 64 -1.65 -5.20 -7.06
CA ARG A 64 -0.90 -6.33 -7.65
C ARG A 64 0.60 -6.29 -7.33
N VAL A 65 1.19 -5.10 -7.21
CA VAL A 65 2.58 -4.93 -6.78
C VAL A 65 2.73 -5.18 -5.28
N LEU A 66 1.84 -4.65 -4.45
CA LEU A 66 1.84 -4.86 -3.01
C LEU A 66 1.73 -6.35 -2.67
N ALA A 67 0.83 -7.08 -3.33
CA ALA A 67 0.71 -8.52 -3.20
C ALA A 67 2.03 -9.25 -3.51
N ARG A 68 2.72 -8.88 -4.58
CA ARG A 68 4.02 -9.48 -4.95
C ARG A 68 5.12 -9.14 -3.94
N LEU A 69 5.10 -7.93 -3.38
CA LEU A 69 6.01 -7.53 -2.30
C LEU A 69 5.77 -8.40 -1.05
N LEU A 70 4.52 -8.52 -0.60
CA LEU A 70 4.13 -9.36 0.54
C LEU A 70 4.49 -10.83 0.31
N TRP A 71 4.16 -11.36 -0.87
CA TRP A 71 4.43 -12.75 -1.23
C TRP A 71 5.92 -13.05 -1.18
N GLY A 72 6.76 -12.29 -1.90
CA GLY A 72 8.20 -12.54 -1.86
C GLY A 72 8.81 -12.36 -0.47
N LEU A 73 8.24 -11.48 0.36
CA LEU A 73 8.74 -11.20 1.71
C LEU A 73 8.48 -12.38 2.64
N SER A 74 7.36 -13.08 2.42
CA SER A 74 7.01 -14.28 3.18
C SER A 74 7.99 -15.45 3.03
N TYR A 75 8.77 -15.48 1.95
CA TYR A 75 9.82 -16.49 1.72
C TYR A 75 11.20 -16.03 2.17
N GLN A 76 11.32 -14.82 2.72
CA GLN A 76 12.60 -14.36 3.23
C GLN A 76 13.00 -15.18 4.45
N ARG A 77 14.27 -15.59 4.49
CA ARG A 77 14.87 -16.38 5.58
C ARG A 77 15.95 -15.63 6.34
N ARG A 78 16.28 -14.41 5.90
CA ARG A 78 17.33 -13.59 6.50
C ARG A 78 16.72 -12.55 7.44
N PRO A 79 17.22 -12.42 8.68
CA PRO A 79 16.79 -11.38 9.58
C PRO A 79 17.18 -9.99 9.07
N GLY A 80 16.48 -8.96 9.56
CA GLY A 80 16.78 -7.56 9.24
C GLY A 80 16.40 -7.14 7.82
N VAL A 81 15.60 -7.92 7.09
CA VAL A 81 15.09 -7.52 5.78
C VAL A 81 13.70 -6.93 5.94
N LEU A 82 13.49 -5.77 5.30
CA LEU A 82 12.19 -5.11 5.20
C LEU A 82 11.98 -4.53 3.80
N VAL A 83 10.72 -4.38 3.42
CA VAL A 83 10.33 -3.64 2.22
C VAL A 83 9.83 -2.26 2.65
N LEU A 84 10.27 -1.21 1.94
CA LEU A 84 9.89 0.17 2.16
C LEU A 84 9.23 0.73 0.90
N ILE A 85 8.03 1.29 1.06
CA ILE A 85 7.40 2.18 0.10
C ILE A 85 7.72 3.60 0.53
N ASP A 86 8.69 4.17 -0.18
CA ASP A 86 9.26 5.50 0.05
C ASP A 86 8.27 6.63 -0.35
N PRO A 87 8.35 7.83 0.25
CA PRO A 87 7.64 9.03 -0.23
C PRO A 87 7.64 9.25 -1.75
N ALA A 88 8.68 8.84 -2.47
CA ALA A 88 8.73 8.92 -3.94
C ALA A 88 7.64 8.10 -4.65
N HIS A 89 7.05 7.13 -3.96
CA HIS A 89 5.94 6.28 -4.41
C HIS A 89 4.64 6.58 -3.68
N LEU A 90 4.59 7.66 -2.89
CA LEU A 90 3.40 8.05 -2.16
C LEU A 90 2.74 9.28 -2.75
N ASP A 91 1.43 9.18 -2.95
CA ASP A 91 0.55 10.33 -3.12
C ASP A 91 0.01 10.78 -1.76
N PRO A 92 -0.48 12.03 -1.64
CA PRO A 92 -1.32 12.43 -0.52
C PRO A 92 -2.58 11.58 -0.42
N ASP A 93 -3.23 11.60 0.74
CA ASP A 93 -4.52 10.94 0.96
C ASP A 93 -5.53 11.34 -0.15
N PRO A 94 -6.15 10.37 -0.86
CA PRO A 94 -7.18 10.63 -1.88
C PRO A 94 -8.48 11.26 -1.37
N PHE A 95 -8.63 11.48 -0.06
CA PHE A 95 -9.80 12.13 0.53
C PHE A 95 -9.59 13.62 0.83
N ASP A 96 -8.48 13.98 1.48
CA ASP A 96 -8.21 15.33 1.98
C ASP A 96 -6.83 15.91 1.63
N ALA A 97 -6.04 15.14 0.88
CA ALA A 97 -4.68 15.45 0.47
C ALA A 97 -3.69 15.78 1.61
N VAL A 98 -3.91 15.21 2.80
CA VAL A 98 -2.88 15.13 3.84
C VAL A 98 -1.70 14.28 3.32
N PRO A 99 -0.43 14.64 3.62
CA PRO A 99 0.72 13.82 3.22
C PRO A 99 0.67 12.42 3.83
N SER A 100 0.87 11.40 2.98
CA SER A 100 0.96 10.00 3.42
C SER A 100 2.27 9.72 4.18
N ASP A 101 2.19 8.82 5.16
CA ASP A 101 3.35 8.29 5.85
C ASP A 101 3.98 7.13 5.04
N PRO A 102 5.32 7.00 5.05
CA PRO A 102 6.02 5.87 4.42
C PRO A 102 5.59 4.53 4.99
N ILE A 103 5.46 3.53 4.12
CA ILE A 103 4.97 2.19 4.49
C ILE A 103 6.16 1.23 4.61
N VAL A 104 6.21 0.46 5.69
CA VAL A 104 7.15 -0.64 5.88
C VAL A 104 6.38 -1.96 5.95
N LEU A 105 6.83 -2.96 5.20
CA LEU A 105 6.39 -4.35 5.30
C LEU A 105 7.55 -5.16 5.90
N MET A 106 7.29 -5.98 6.91
CA MET A 106 8.33 -6.83 7.51
C MET A 106 7.82 -8.21 7.98
N PRO A 107 8.63 -9.27 7.86
CA PRO A 107 8.35 -10.57 8.46
C PRO A 107 8.64 -10.50 9.97
N SER A 108 7.59 -10.57 10.79
CA SER A 108 7.66 -10.36 12.24
C SER A 108 8.49 -11.41 13.00
N GLU A 109 8.62 -12.61 12.42
CA GLU A 109 9.41 -13.73 12.97
C GLU A 109 10.93 -13.52 12.82
N LEU A 110 11.37 -12.67 11.88
CA LEU A 110 12.78 -12.53 11.50
C LEU A 110 13.32 -11.10 11.65
N THR A 111 12.44 -10.10 11.61
CA THR A 111 12.84 -8.69 11.60
C THR A 111 12.08 -7.94 12.68
N VAL A 112 12.83 -7.31 13.58
CA VAL A 112 12.31 -6.37 14.58
C VAL A 112 12.71 -4.97 14.18
N LEU A 113 11.75 -4.06 14.04
CA LEU A 113 11.99 -2.64 13.79
C LEU A 113 11.59 -1.83 15.03
N THR A 114 12.57 -1.33 15.78
CA THR A 114 12.31 -0.49 16.96
C THR A 114 11.78 0.89 16.55
N ARG A 115 11.13 1.60 17.48
CA ARG A 115 10.70 3.00 17.26
C ARG A 115 11.88 3.91 16.89
N GLN A 116 13.05 3.70 17.49
CA GLN A 116 14.26 4.48 17.21
C GLN A 116 14.83 4.14 15.82
N ALA A 117 14.87 2.86 15.44
CA ALA A 117 15.26 2.42 14.10
C ALA A 117 14.31 2.99 13.02
N ALA A 118 13.00 2.95 13.26
CA ALA A 118 11.98 3.54 12.40
C ALA A 118 12.17 5.05 12.24
N ALA A 119 12.39 5.78 13.34
CA ALA A 119 12.67 7.21 13.29
C ALA A 119 13.98 7.53 12.56
N HIS A 120 15.03 6.72 12.74
CA HIS A 120 16.28 6.87 12.00
C HIS A 120 16.06 6.61 10.50
N LEU A 121 15.34 5.56 10.13
CA LEU A 121 14.97 5.30 8.74
C LEU A 121 14.18 6.48 8.15
N ARG A 122 13.17 6.98 8.87
CA ARG A 122 12.32 8.10 8.44
C ARG A 122 13.12 9.36 8.12
N ARG A 123 14.18 9.66 8.88
CA ARG A 123 15.08 10.81 8.64
C ARG A 123 15.93 10.65 7.37
N ARG A 124 16.09 9.44 6.86
CA ARG A 124 16.82 9.17 5.60
C ARG A 124 15.93 9.28 4.36
N LEU A 125 14.61 9.48 4.54
CA LEU A 125 13.65 9.51 3.44
C LEU A 125 13.49 10.92 2.85
N PRO A 126 13.27 11.05 1.54
CA PRO A 126 13.27 9.98 0.54
C PRO A 126 14.68 9.43 0.30
N LEU A 127 14.81 8.14 0.00
CA LEU A 127 16.07 7.46 -0.27
C LEU A 127 16.68 7.92 -1.60
N ARG A 128 17.43 9.02 -1.52
CA ARG A 128 18.12 9.64 -2.67
C ARG A 128 19.48 8.99 -2.99
N ASP A 129 20.09 8.34 -2.01
CA ASP A 129 21.37 7.68 -2.20
C ASP A 129 21.28 6.54 -3.21
N ARG A 130 22.39 6.33 -3.93
CA ARG A 130 22.53 5.25 -4.92
C ARG A 130 22.25 3.90 -4.24
N SER A 131 21.44 3.06 -4.89
CA SER A 131 21.20 1.69 -4.44
C SER A 131 22.51 0.89 -4.39
N HIS A 132 22.68 0.03 -3.38
CA HIS A 132 23.81 -0.90 -3.25
C HIS A 132 23.63 -2.18 -4.09
N GLY A 133 22.62 -2.21 -4.96
CA GLY A 133 22.35 -3.32 -5.85
C GLY A 133 20.91 -3.41 -6.30
N THR A 134 20.60 -4.49 -7.02
CA THR A 134 19.24 -4.84 -7.42
C THR A 134 18.93 -6.23 -6.91
N VAL A 135 17.72 -6.40 -6.40
CA VAL A 135 17.14 -7.72 -6.14
C VAL A 135 16.11 -8.02 -7.22
N ARG A 136 16.20 -9.21 -7.82
CA ARG A 136 15.13 -9.77 -8.65
C ARG A 136 14.16 -10.45 -7.69
N TRP A 137 13.08 -9.75 -7.39
CA TRP A 137 12.07 -10.16 -6.44
C TRP A 137 11.08 -11.08 -7.12
N GLN A 138 11.16 -12.36 -6.80
CA GLN A 138 10.33 -13.39 -7.40
C GLN A 138 9.06 -13.57 -6.59
N SER A 139 7.95 -13.70 -7.30
CA SER A 139 6.62 -13.96 -6.74
C SER A 139 5.98 -15.22 -7.32
N PHE A 140 6.82 -16.21 -7.66
CA PHE A 140 6.36 -17.49 -8.17
C PHE A 140 5.40 -18.16 -7.20
N GLY A 141 4.35 -18.78 -7.75
CA GLY A 141 3.29 -19.43 -6.97
C GLY A 141 2.17 -18.49 -6.49
N LEU A 142 2.34 -17.16 -6.53
CA LEU A 142 1.29 -16.24 -6.13
C LEU A 142 0.03 -16.41 -6.99
N ASP A 143 0.18 -16.41 -8.31
CA ASP A 143 -0.97 -16.53 -9.22
C ASP A 143 -1.67 -17.89 -9.07
N ALA A 144 -0.92 -18.97 -8.76
CA ALA A 144 -1.49 -20.29 -8.47
C ALA A 144 -2.27 -20.30 -7.15
N ALA A 145 -1.74 -19.67 -6.10
CA ALA A 145 -2.43 -19.55 -4.81
C ALA A 145 -3.70 -18.69 -4.91
N VAL A 146 -3.70 -17.65 -5.75
CA VAL A 146 -4.89 -16.86 -6.06
C VAL A 146 -5.95 -17.70 -6.78
N ALA A 147 -5.54 -18.50 -7.77
CA ALA A 147 -6.45 -19.42 -8.45
C ALA A 147 -7.05 -20.44 -7.49
N GLU A 148 -6.24 -21.03 -6.60
CA GLU A 148 -6.72 -21.97 -5.58
C GLU A 148 -7.75 -21.32 -4.64
N LEU A 149 -7.52 -20.07 -4.21
CA LEU A 149 -8.48 -19.34 -3.39
C LEU A 149 -9.80 -19.09 -4.14
N ALA A 150 -9.73 -18.74 -5.43
CA ALA A 150 -10.93 -18.54 -6.25
C ALA A 150 -11.74 -19.83 -6.41
N GLU A 151 -11.07 -20.97 -6.64
CA GLU A 151 -11.70 -22.28 -6.70
C GLU A 151 -12.31 -22.70 -5.36
N TRP A 152 -11.61 -22.43 -4.25
CA TRP A 152 -12.14 -22.65 -2.91
C TRP A 152 -13.42 -21.84 -2.68
N ARG A 153 -13.40 -20.53 -2.95
CA ARG A 153 -14.56 -19.65 -2.77
C ARG A 153 -15.76 -20.12 -3.61
N ARG A 154 -15.51 -20.62 -4.82
CA ARG A 154 -16.55 -21.23 -5.66
C ARG A 154 -17.15 -22.46 -4.99
N ARG A 155 -16.31 -23.43 -4.58
CA ARG A 155 -16.76 -24.64 -3.87
C ARG A 155 -17.48 -24.34 -2.56
N TRP A 156 -16.99 -23.39 -1.78
CA TRP A 156 -17.63 -22.99 -0.53
C TRP A 156 -19.07 -22.48 -0.77
N ARG A 157 -19.28 -21.63 -1.78
CA ARG A 157 -20.62 -21.15 -2.15
C ARG A 157 -21.55 -22.27 -2.65
N GLU A 158 -20.99 -23.25 -3.36
CA GLU A 158 -21.77 -24.32 -3.99
C GLU A 158 -22.05 -25.49 -3.04
N LEU A 159 -21.12 -25.79 -2.12
CA LEU A 159 -21.07 -27.06 -1.38
C LEU A 159 -20.90 -26.89 0.14
N GLY A 160 -20.73 -25.68 0.66
CA GLY A 160 -20.52 -25.44 2.09
C GLY A 160 -19.18 -25.99 2.62
N ASP A 161 -18.16 -26.09 1.77
CA ASP A 161 -16.84 -26.66 2.10
C ASP A 161 -16.04 -25.77 3.07
N ASP A 162 -16.14 -26.06 4.37
CA ASP A 162 -15.40 -25.37 5.43
C ASP A 162 -14.02 -26.02 5.65
N ARG A 163 -13.03 -25.58 4.87
CA ARG A 163 -11.66 -26.05 5.03
C ARG A 163 -11.03 -25.46 6.30
N TYR A 164 -10.52 -26.33 7.16
CA TYR A 164 -9.68 -25.94 8.27
C TYR A 164 -8.42 -25.23 7.79
N LEU A 165 -8.27 -23.96 8.17
CA LEU A 165 -7.02 -23.22 8.05
C LEU A 165 -6.33 -23.26 9.42
N PRO A 166 -5.11 -23.83 9.53
CA PRO A 166 -4.38 -23.75 10.78
C PRO A 166 -4.14 -22.29 11.15
N PRO A 167 -4.27 -21.91 12.44
CA PRO A 167 -4.04 -20.54 12.85
C PRO A 167 -2.62 -20.11 12.48
N ALA A 168 -2.48 -18.87 11.99
CA ALA A 168 -1.17 -18.33 11.66
C ALA A 168 -0.30 -18.32 12.92
N THR A 169 0.94 -18.81 12.80
CA THR A 169 1.94 -18.71 13.86
C THR A 169 2.60 -17.34 13.82
N GLY A 170 3.19 -16.89 14.94
CA GLY A 170 3.84 -15.59 15.03
C GLY A 170 2.86 -14.45 15.29
N TRP A 171 3.39 -13.25 15.54
CA TRP A 171 2.56 -12.07 15.81
C TRP A 171 2.36 -11.25 14.54
N GLU A 172 1.19 -10.63 14.43
CA GLU A 172 0.92 -9.58 13.46
C GLU A 172 0.71 -8.25 14.18
N ARG A 173 1.00 -7.16 13.49
CA ARG A 173 0.79 -5.81 14.00
C ARG A 173 0.75 -4.81 12.86
N VAL A 174 -0.23 -3.92 12.92
CA VAL A 174 -0.30 -2.74 12.08
C VAL A 174 -0.27 -1.52 12.97
N GLU A 175 0.80 -0.72 12.87
CA GLU A 175 0.94 0.44 13.72
C GLU A 175 1.78 1.55 13.10
N ARG A 176 1.64 2.76 13.65
CA ARG A 176 2.51 3.88 13.32
C ARG A 176 3.64 4.02 14.33
N ILE A 177 4.88 3.79 13.91
CA ILE A 177 6.08 3.97 14.74
C ILE A 177 7.12 4.83 14.05
N GLY A 178 7.68 5.80 14.77
CA GLY A 178 8.76 6.65 14.25
C GLY A 178 8.41 7.45 12.99
N GLY A 179 7.11 7.69 12.73
CA GLY A 179 6.63 8.35 11.50
C GLY A 179 6.59 7.44 10.27
N LEU A 180 6.57 6.12 10.46
CA LEU A 180 6.33 5.10 9.44
C LEU A 180 5.08 4.29 9.81
N ILE A 181 4.31 3.85 8.83
CA ILE A 181 3.26 2.83 9.04
C ILE A 181 3.89 1.47 8.80
N VAL A 182 3.87 0.61 9.80
CA VAL A 182 4.50 -0.71 9.77
C VAL A 182 3.40 -1.76 9.72
N PHE A 183 3.46 -2.60 8.69
CA PHE A 183 2.69 -3.82 8.55
C PHE A 183 3.64 -5.00 8.78
N ALA A 184 3.57 -5.55 9.99
CA ALA A 184 4.36 -6.70 10.40
C ALA A 184 3.47 -7.93 10.48
N GLY A 185 3.82 -8.98 9.76
CA GLY A 185 3.08 -10.24 9.80
C GLY A 185 4.06 -11.40 9.81
N SER A 186 3.61 -12.55 10.32
CA SER A 186 4.38 -13.78 10.18
C SER A 186 4.50 -14.19 8.72
N THR A 187 5.40 -15.12 8.43
CA THR A 187 5.55 -15.60 7.04
C THR A 187 4.29 -16.27 6.49
N ALA A 188 3.47 -16.93 7.33
CA ALA A 188 2.17 -17.44 6.92
C ALA A 188 1.20 -16.28 6.62
N ARG A 189 1.11 -15.33 7.54
CA ARG A 189 0.19 -14.20 7.42
C ARG A 189 0.50 -13.26 6.26
N LEU A 190 1.79 -13.02 5.97
CA LEU A 190 2.20 -12.28 4.77
C LEU A 190 1.77 -12.98 3.46
N ARG A 191 1.70 -14.32 3.42
CA ARG A 191 1.18 -15.06 2.26
C ARG A 191 -0.33 -14.89 2.13
N GLU A 192 -1.06 -15.00 3.22
CA GLU A 192 -2.51 -14.78 3.26
C GLU A 192 -2.85 -13.36 2.78
N TRP A 193 -2.19 -12.34 3.33
CA TRP A 193 -2.33 -10.95 2.89
C TRP A 193 -2.00 -10.78 1.42
N ALA A 194 -0.92 -11.38 0.94
CA ALA A 194 -0.54 -11.29 -0.46
C ALA A 194 -1.63 -11.84 -1.38
N VAL A 195 -2.21 -12.99 -1.06
CA VAL A 195 -3.30 -13.59 -1.84
C VAL A 195 -4.54 -12.71 -1.77
N SER A 196 -4.97 -12.29 -0.58
CA SER A 196 -6.14 -11.41 -0.40
C SER A 196 -6.02 -10.11 -1.20
N VAL A 197 -4.88 -9.42 -1.07
CA VAL A 197 -4.58 -8.18 -1.83
C VAL A 197 -4.51 -8.45 -3.33
N ALA A 198 -4.02 -9.62 -3.76
CA ALA A 198 -4.00 -10.01 -5.16
C ALA A 198 -5.38 -10.29 -5.76
N THR A 199 -6.43 -10.47 -4.94
CA THR A 199 -7.82 -10.62 -5.42
C THR A 199 -8.59 -9.31 -5.51
N LEU A 200 -8.05 -8.20 -4.98
CA LEU A 200 -8.72 -6.91 -5.03
C LEU A 200 -8.96 -6.49 -6.48
N GLY A 201 -10.18 -6.06 -6.76
CA GLY A 201 -10.67 -5.62 -8.07
C GLY A 201 -11.31 -6.73 -8.90
N ASP A 202 -11.26 -7.98 -8.45
CA ASP A 202 -11.85 -9.12 -9.18
C ASP A 202 -13.36 -9.29 -8.88
N TYR A 203 -13.82 -8.77 -7.74
CA TYR A 203 -15.20 -8.96 -7.25
C TYR A 203 -15.92 -7.65 -6.88
N GLY A 204 -15.29 -6.49 -7.08
CA GLY A 204 -15.89 -5.19 -6.76
C GLY A 204 -17.00 -4.82 -7.75
N ALA A 205 -18.24 -4.73 -7.26
CA ALA A 205 -19.36 -4.13 -8.00
C ALA A 205 -19.29 -2.59 -8.01
N ASP A 206 -18.57 -2.00 -7.06
CA ASP A 206 -18.48 -0.56 -6.80
C ASP A 206 -17.12 0.06 -7.20
N ASP A 207 -16.98 1.39 -7.08
CA ASP A 207 -15.73 2.12 -7.36
C ASP A 207 -14.57 1.77 -6.41
N MET A 208 -14.80 0.92 -5.41
CA MET A 208 -13.88 0.54 -4.33
C MET A 208 -13.92 -0.96 -4.06
N ASP A 209 -12.78 -1.53 -3.69
CA ASP A 209 -12.65 -2.90 -3.15
C ASP A 209 -11.60 -2.90 -2.04
N TYR A 210 -11.73 -3.78 -1.05
CA TYR A 210 -10.87 -3.76 0.14
C TYR A 210 -10.67 -5.12 0.81
N THR A 211 -9.60 -5.23 1.59
CA THR A 211 -9.33 -6.40 2.44
C THR A 211 -8.56 -6.00 3.68
N PHE A 212 -8.89 -6.60 4.83
CA PHE A 212 -8.17 -6.42 6.07
C PHE A 212 -6.85 -7.20 6.06
N LEU A 213 -5.83 -6.62 6.69
CA LEU A 213 -4.50 -7.17 6.84
C LEU A 213 -4.22 -7.61 8.28
N ASP A 214 -5.22 -7.85 9.11
CA ASP A 214 -5.01 -8.37 10.46
C ASP A 214 -6.36 -8.75 11.08
N GLU A 215 -6.33 -9.58 12.12
CA GLU A 215 -7.52 -10.06 12.83
C GLU A 215 -8.22 -8.93 13.59
N ASN A 216 -7.44 -8.01 14.14
CA ASN A 216 -7.94 -6.86 14.90
C ASN A 216 -8.46 -5.74 14.00
N ARG A 217 -8.28 -5.87 12.67
CA ARG A 217 -8.67 -4.87 11.67
C ARG A 217 -7.99 -3.51 11.90
N ASP A 218 -6.78 -3.51 12.44
CA ASP A 218 -5.92 -2.34 12.54
C ASP A 218 -5.26 -1.97 11.21
N GLY A 219 -5.30 -2.87 10.20
CA GLY A 219 -4.79 -2.65 8.85
C GLY A 219 -5.76 -3.03 7.74
N GLU A 220 -5.82 -2.21 6.69
CA GLU A 220 -6.60 -2.49 5.48
C GLU A 220 -5.85 -2.08 4.22
N VAL A 221 -6.10 -2.78 3.11
CA VAL A 221 -5.78 -2.29 1.77
C VAL A 221 -7.08 -1.96 1.06
N GLN A 222 -7.21 -0.72 0.61
CA GLN A 222 -8.31 -0.27 -0.24
C GLN A 222 -7.79 0.08 -1.63
N ILE A 223 -8.49 -0.37 -2.66
CA ILE A 223 -8.28 0.11 -4.01
C ILE A 223 -9.46 0.91 -4.50
N PHE A 224 -9.18 1.87 -5.38
CA PHE A 224 -10.20 2.65 -6.08
C PHE A 224 -9.98 2.58 -7.58
N ARG A 225 -11.04 2.33 -8.34
CA ARG A 225 -10.96 2.30 -9.81
C ARG A 225 -10.46 3.63 -10.38
N GLN A 226 -10.87 4.73 -9.76
CA GLN A 226 -10.47 6.09 -10.13
C GLN A 226 -9.50 6.74 -9.14
N TYR A 227 -8.62 5.96 -8.50
CA TYR A 227 -7.67 6.40 -7.48
C TYR A 227 -6.97 7.73 -7.80
N ARG A 228 -6.38 7.86 -8.99
CA ARG A 228 -5.67 9.08 -9.42
C ARG A 228 -6.54 10.32 -9.43
N ARG A 229 -7.73 10.18 -9.97
CA ARG A 229 -8.72 11.25 -10.02
C ARG A 229 -9.18 11.64 -8.62
N ARG A 230 -9.26 10.68 -7.69
CA ARG A 230 -9.55 10.96 -6.28
C ARG A 230 -8.43 11.80 -5.64
N VAL A 231 -7.17 11.41 -5.82
CA VAL A 231 -5.99 12.18 -5.36
C VAL A 231 -5.99 13.60 -5.92
N ASP A 232 -6.20 13.78 -7.22
CA ASP A 232 -6.17 15.10 -7.85
C ASP A 232 -7.35 15.98 -7.38
N ALA A 233 -8.53 15.40 -7.21
CA ALA A 233 -9.68 16.10 -6.63
C ALA A 233 -9.43 16.54 -5.19
N ALA A 234 -8.79 15.70 -4.36
CA ALA A 234 -8.43 16.03 -2.99
C ALA A 234 -7.38 17.15 -2.93
N ARG A 235 -6.34 17.10 -3.78
CA ARG A 235 -5.33 18.17 -3.88
C ARG A 235 -5.97 19.51 -4.24
N ARG A 236 -6.84 19.50 -5.25
CA ARG A 236 -7.55 20.71 -5.69
C ARG A 236 -8.46 21.25 -4.59
N ALA A 237 -9.24 20.38 -3.95
CA ALA A 237 -10.11 20.76 -2.85
C ALA A 237 -9.32 21.39 -1.69
N ARG A 238 -8.21 20.77 -1.28
CA ARG A 238 -7.33 21.31 -0.24
C ARG A 238 -6.79 22.69 -0.60
N ALA A 239 -6.28 22.87 -1.82
CA ALA A 239 -5.80 24.17 -2.27
C ALA A 239 -6.90 25.25 -2.25
N GLU A 240 -8.10 24.93 -2.77
CA GLU A 240 -9.23 25.86 -2.80
C GLU A 240 -9.70 26.24 -1.39
N ILE A 241 -9.86 25.27 -0.49
CA ILE A 241 -10.35 25.53 0.87
C ILE A 241 -9.30 26.24 1.72
N THR A 242 -8.04 25.79 1.73
CA THR A 242 -7.00 26.45 2.53
C THR A 242 -6.76 27.90 2.09
N ALA A 243 -6.92 28.21 0.79
CA ALA A 243 -6.86 29.59 0.31
C ALA A 243 -8.06 30.44 0.78
N ALA A 244 -9.25 29.84 0.94
CA ALA A 244 -10.48 30.54 1.28
C ALA A 244 -10.67 30.78 2.79
N VAL A 245 -10.37 29.81 3.65
CA VAL A 245 -10.69 29.89 5.10
C VAL A 245 -9.56 30.51 5.94
N GLY A 246 -8.36 30.69 5.37
CA GLY A 246 -7.19 31.17 6.10
C GLY A 246 -6.68 30.19 7.17
N HIS A 247 -5.71 30.61 7.98
CA HIS A 247 -4.98 29.76 8.94
C HIS A 247 -5.62 29.67 10.34
N LEU A 248 -6.70 30.42 10.59
CA LEU A 248 -7.35 30.52 11.90
C LEU A 248 -8.58 29.59 12.05
N ALA A 249 -8.94 28.84 11.01
CA ALA A 249 -10.06 27.92 11.04
C ALA A 249 -9.72 26.62 11.82
N ASP A 250 -10.73 26.04 12.48
CA ASP A 250 -10.60 24.75 13.16
C ASP A 250 -10.15 23.67 12.14
N PRO A 251 -9.05 22.95 12.39
CA PRO A 251 -8.57 21.88 11.52
C PRO A 251 -9.63 20.83 11.17
N ALA A 252 -10.52 20.47 12.09
CA ALA A 252 -11.56 19.46 11.85
C ALA A 252 -12.61 19.97 10.85
N ASP A 253 -13.02 21.23 10.98
CA ASP A 253 -13.95 21.86 10.06
C ASP A 253 -13.34 22.03 8.67
N VAL A 254 -12.07 22.45 8.61
CA VAL A 254 -11.32 22.53 7.34
C VAL A 254 -11.24 21.17 6.67
N GLN A 255 -10.93 20.10 7.40
CA GLN A 255 -10.87 18.74 6.84
C GLN A 255 -12.22 18.30 6.27
N ARG A 256 -13.32 18.54 7.00
CA ARG A 256 -14.68 18.25 6.52
C ARG A 256 -15.03 19.04 5.25
N LEU A 257 -14.68 20.32 5.18
CA LEU A 257 -14.89 21.16 4.00
C LEU A 257 -14.10 20.64 2.78
N ILE A 258 -12.83 20.25 2.98
CA ILE A 258 -12.00 19.67 1.93
C ILE A 258 -12.65 18.37 1.42
N TRP A 259 -13.08 17.48 2.31
CA TRP A 259 -13.70 16.21 1.92
C TRP A 259 -14.96 16.45 1.08
N ASN A 260 -15.86 17.32 1.54
CA ASN A 260 -17.09 17.66 0.82
C ASN A 260 -16.77 18.27 -0.55
N ARG A 261 -15.78 19.16 -0.62
CA ARG A 261 -15.36 19.77 -1.88
C ARG A 261 -14.75 18.77 -2.85
N ALA A 262 -13.89 17.88 -2.36
CA ALA A 262 -13.30 16.81 -3.17
C ALA A 262 -14.39 15.87 -3.74
N ALA A 263 -15.40 15.53 -2.93
CA ALA A 263 -16.55 14.75 -3.39
C ALA A 263 -17.34 15.47 -4.49
N ALA A 264 -17.58 16.78 -4.35
CA ALA A 264 -18.24 17.58 -5.38
C ALA A 264 -17.44 17.62 -6.69
N ILE A 265 -16.11 17.85 -6.64
CA ILE A 265 -15.24 17.85 -7.82
C ILE A 265 -15.30 16.49 -8.56
N ARG A 266 -15.34 15.37 -7.81
CA ARG A 266 -15.45 14.02 -8.40
C ARG A 266 -16.79 13.77 -9.06
N ARG A 267 -17.90 14.33 -8.55
CA ARG A 267 -19.20 14.21 -9.21
C ARG A 267 -19.26 15.00 -10.51
N ASN A 268 -18.74 16.23 -10.51
CA ASN A 268 -18.84 17.16 -11.64
C ASN A 268 -17.99 16.80 -12.87
N ALA A 269 -17.03 15.89 -12.73
CA ALA A 269 -16.20 15.44 -13.86
C ALA A 269 -16.59 14.03 -14.38
N LEU A 270 -17.75 13.50 -13.98
CA LEU A 270 -18.39 12.38 -14.67
C LEU A 270 -19.15 12.96 -15.88
N PRO A 271 -19.07 12.37 -17.08
CA PRO A 271 -19.89 12.81 -18.20
C PRO A 271 -21.36 12.70 -17.80
N VAL A 272 -22.14 13.74 -18.10
CA VAL A 272 -23.60 13.64 -18.11
C VAL A 272 -23.92 12.62 -19.19
N ILE A 273 -24.44 11.47 -18.80
CA ILE A 273 -25.08 10.57 -19.75
C ILE A 273 -26.42 11.22 -20.03
N ASP A 274 -26.55 11.90 -21.17
CA ASP A 274 -27.87 12.27 -21.67
C ASP A 274 -28.67 10.97 -21.86
N ALA A 275 -29.70 10.82 -21.05
CA ALA A 275 -30.73 9.82 -21.28
C ALA A 275 -31.52 10.27 -22.52
N GLY A 276 -31.19 9.70 -23.67
CA GLY A 276 -32.06 9.70 -24.84
C GLY A 276 -33.24 8.75 -24.65
#